data_AF-Q116M9-F1
#
_entry.id   AF-Q116M9-F1
#
_cell.length_a   1.000
_cell.length_b   1.000
_cell.length_c   1.000
_cell.angle_alpha   90.00
_cell.angle_beta   90.00
_cell.angle_gamma   90.00
#
_symmetry.space_group_name_H-M   'P 1'
#
loop_
_entity.id
_entity.type
_entity.pdbx_description
1 polymer ?
#
loop_
_entity_poly.entity_id
_entity_poly.type
_entity_poly.pdbx_seq_one_letter_code
_entity_poly.pdbx_strand_id
1 'polypeptide(L)'
;MTEELQAQTGITHICPQSDDVGLFKTESLAIAQYFADQERHDLIRTTCIDMGGGTSDISVWYNNELIHQCSVLLAGRHLLSNFLELNPNFFSQLFEQNLKDWDRLTEDKFSAKLDVFLRLESEKWLKNKRDFAEDDPKFQGLLRLMAIGMGGLYYYVGTILGVLEQEEKYKSREITPVYIGGNGSRLLNWLAERGKFLPSSEVNELLSQMLTKGSGFDDRILEKTRLSQRPKDEVACGLVLGRTKLTGLGRKTKDPLIAGEDCEINGNPINWRERLEFEGNIRELKIPDLVQLRTFLDDFHVSLKELEIEEILPLQDYELGNEPGAEPESTYNQTLWRNTQRELTNVLLNMKGETDDIRVEPPFIMGLKALLHVLAKEWAGK
;
A
#
# COMPACT_ATOMS: atom_id res chain seq x y z
N MET A 1 -0.12 8.59 40.00
CA MET A 1 0.52 9.18 38.80
C MET A 1 -0.26 10.35 38.22
N THR A 2 -1.50 10.20 37.73
CA THR A 2 -2.28 11.32 37.15
C THR A 2 -2.62 12.42 38.16
N GLU A 3 -3.03 12.07 39.38
CA GLU A 3 -3.32 13.04 40.46
C GLU A 3 -2.05 13.75 40.96
N GLU A 4 -0.92 13.04 41.04
CA GLU A 4 0.38 13.61 41.43
C GLU A 4 0.91 14.57 40.37
N LEU A 5 0.79 14.23 39.09
CA LEU A 5 1.13 15.10 37.97
C LEU A 5 0.24 16.35 37.96
N GLN A 6 -1.06 16.20 38.20
CA GLN A 6 -1.98 17.34 38.28
C GLN A 6 -1.65 18.25 39.45
N ALA A 7 -1.31 17.71 40.61
CA ALA A 7 -0.88 18.48 41.77
C ALA A 7 0.43 19.26 41.50
N GLN A 8 1.34 18.69 40.70
CA GLN A 8 2.62 19.35 40.36
C GLN A 8 2.51 20.37 39.22
N THR A 9 1.71 20.08 38.19
CA THR A 9 1.67 20.91 36.97
C THR A 9 0.46 21.84 36.91
N GLY A 10 -0.58 21.61 37.72
CA GLY A 10 -1.86 22.32 37.64
C GLY A 10 -2.71 21.95 36.41
N ILE A 11 -2.26 20.99 35.60
CA ILE A 11 -2.97 20.53 34.40
C ILE A 11 -3.80 19.31 34.78
N THR A 12 -5.08 19.30 34.41
CA THR A 12 -5.92 18.10 34.56
C THR A 12 -5.46 17.04 33.56
N HIS A 13 -4.92 15.93 34.06
CA HIS A 13 -4.46 14.82 33.22
C HIS A 13 -5.55 13.77 33.12
N ILE A 14 -6.20 13.69 31.96
CA ILE A 14 -7.15 12.62 31.63
C ILE A 14 -6.35 11.48 31.01
N CYS A 15 -6.21 10.37 31.74
CA CYS A 15 -5.68 9.14 31.18
C CYS A 15 -6.88 8.25 30.81
N PRO A 16 -7.33 8.27 29.54
CA PRO A 16 -8.41 7.39 29.11
C PRO A 16 -8.05 5.94 29.39
N GLN A 17 -9.07 5.13 29.71
CA GLN A 17 -8.92 3.69 29.71
C GLN A 17 -8.78 3.22 28.25
N SER A 18 -8.08 2.11 28.00
CA SER A 18 -7.85 1.60 26.64
C SER A 18 -9.14 1.27 25.89
N ASP A 19 -10.28 1.20 26.59
CA ASP A 19 -11.60 0.97 26.04
C ASP A 19 -12.41 2.24 25.75
N ASP A 20 -11.88 3.43 26.06
CA ASP A 20 -12.50 4.74 25.82
C ASP A 20 -12.46 5.09 24.33
N VAL A 21 -13.52 4.72 23.63
CA VAL A 21 -13.67 4.88 22.18
C VAL A 21 -13.80 6.32 21.70
N GLY A 22 -13.98 7.28 22.60
CA GLY A 22 -13.89 8.71 22.26
C GLY A 22 -12.45 9.18 22.12
N LEU A 23 -11.52 8.56 22.86
CA LEU A 23 -10.13 9.00 23.01
C LEU A 23 -9.09 8.04 22.41
N PHE A 24 -9.37 6.73 22.35
CA PHE A 24 -8.54 5.74 21.65
C PHE A 24 -9.13 5.43 20.27
N LYS A 25 -8.34 5.71 19.22
CA LYS A 25 -8.68 5.43 17.82
C LYS A 25 -7.51 4.75 17.13
N THR A 26 -7.80 3.91 16.14
CA THR A 26 -6.76 3.38 15.25
C THR A 26 -6.23 4.49 14.35
N GLU A 27 -5.02 4.30 13.80
CA GLU A 27 -4.37 5.28 12.92
C GLU A 27 -5.23 5.58 11.67
N SER A 28 -5.87 4.55 11.09
CA SER A 28 -6.80 4.70 9.96
C SER A 28 -8.05 5.52 10.27
N LEU A 29 -8.56 5.51 11.51
CA LEU A 29 -9.68 6.37 11.90
C LEU A 29 -9.23 7.79 12.20
N ALA A 30 -8.07 7.94 12.84
CA ALA A 30 -7.51 9.25 13.14
C ALA A 30 -7.20 10.02 11.84
N ILE A 31 -6.59 9.38 10.84
CA ILE A 31 -6.32 10.02 9.56
C ILE A 31 -7.61 10.41 8.81
N ALA A 32 -8.63 9.55 8.81
CA ALA A 32 -9.92 9.86 8.21
C ALA A 32 -10.58 11.07 8.89
N GLN A 33 -10.50 11.13 10.21
CA GLN A 33 -11.00 12.27 10.98
C GLN A 33 -10.22 13.55 10.67
N TYR A 34 -8.90 13.48 10.51
CA TYR A 34 -8.10 14.63 10.07
C TYR A 34 -8.57 15.17 8.72
N PHE A 35 -8.74 14.31 7.72
CA PHE A 35 -9.24 14.75 6.41
C PHE A 35 -10.65 15.35 6.50
N ALA A 36 -11.53 14.73 7.28
CA ALA A 36 -12.92 15.15 7.42
C ALA A 36 -13.08 16.50 8.15
N ASP A 37 -12.35 16.68 9.25
CA ASP A 37 -12.62 17.76 10.22
C ASP A 37 -11.55 18.87 10.19
N GLN A 38 -10.29 18.55 9.88
CA GLN A 38 -9.20 19.52 9.77
C GLN A 38 -9.03 20.03 8.34
N GLU A 39 -8.95 19.13 7.35
CA GLU A 39 -8.88 19.53 5.92
C GLU A 39 -10.26 19.81 5.29
N ARG A 40 -11.34 19.49 6.01
CA ARG A 40 -12.74 19.76 5.65
C ARG A 40 -13.21 19.06 4.37
N HIS A 41 -12.66 17.90 4.07
CA HIS A 41 -13.15 17.04 3.00
C HIS A 41 -14.40 16.26 3.44
N ASP A 42 -15.25 15.87 2.50
CA ASP A 42 -16.33 14.91 2.77
C ASP A 42 -15.82 13.47 2.62
N LEU A 43 -16.43 12.55 3.38
CA LEU A 43 -16.21 11.11 3.29
C LEU A 43 -17.49 10.40 2.81
N ILE A 44 -18.08 10.88 1.71
CA ILE A 44 -19.33 10.31 1.15
C ILE A 44 -19.08 8.94 0.53
N ARG A 45 -17.93 8.75 -0.13
CA ARG A 45 -17.49 7.51 -0.77
C ARG A 45 -15.99 7.56 -0.88
N THR A 46 -15.29 7.36 0.23
CA THR A 46 -13.87 7.69 0.33
C THR A 46 -13.11 6.55 0.94
N THR A 47 -11.92 6.29 0.40
CA THR A 47 -10.95 5.42 1.07
C THR A 47 -9.87 6.30 1.70
N CYS A 48 -9.58 6.10 2.97
CA CYS A 48 -8.44 6.72 3.63
C CYS A 48 -7.34 5.68 3.87
N ILE A 49 -6.10 6.03 3.53
CA ILE A 49 -4.92 5.17 3.70
C ILE A 49 -3.88 5.93 4.54
N ASP A 50 -3.54 5.41 5.71
CA ASP A 50 -2.33 5.81 6.41
C ASP A 50 -1.18 4.88 6.02
N MET A 51 -0.23 5.41 5.25
CA MET A 51 0.92 4.63 4.80
C MET A 51 2.15 4.92 5.67
N GLY A 52 2.53 3.93 6.45
CA GLY A 52 3.74 3.96 7.28
C GLY A 52 4.98 3.44 6.55
N GLY A 53 5.96 2.99 7.34
CA GLY A 53 7.16 2.30 6.83
C GLY A 53 6.90 0.83 6.51
N GLY A 54 6.15 0.12 7.38
CA GLY A 54 5.90 -1.32 7.24
C GLY A 54 4.47 -1.71 6.84
N THR A 55 3.49 -0.85 7.12
CA THR A 55 2.06 -1.14 6.91
C THR A 55 1.33 0.00 6.22
N SER A 56 0.24 -0.35 5.56
CA SER A 56 -0.78 0.61 5.12
C SER A 56 -2.09 0.27 5.84
N ASP A 57 -2.58 1.20 6.66
CA ASP A 57 -3.82 1.09 7.39
C ASP A 57 -4.94 1.74 6.57
N ILE A 58 -5.93 0.95 6.18
CA ILE A 58 -6.96 1.29 5.20
C ILE A 58 -8.30 1.42 5.93
N SER A 59 -9.07 2.45 5.59
CA SER A 59 -10.47 2.58 5.99
C SER A 59 -11.34 3.02 4.81
N VAL A 60 -12.49 2.38 4.63
CA VAL A 60 -13.46 2.71 3.59
C VAL A 60 -14.69 3.33 4.25
N TRP A 61 -15.13 4.46 3.70
CA TRP A 61 -16.18 5.30 4.24
C TRP A 61 -17.30 5.48 3.21
N TYR A 62 -18.53 5.35 3.67
CA TYR A 62 -19.72 5.62 2.86
C TYR A 62 -20.71 6.47 3.67
N ASN A 63 -21.10 7.62 3.15
CA ASN A 63 -21.95 8.61 3.82
C ASN A 63 -21.44 9.01 5.23
N ASN A 64 -20.13 9.22 5.37
CA ASN A 64 -19.43 9.48 6.65
C ASN A 64 -19.48 8.33 7.67
N GLU A 65 -19.95 7.13 7.28
CA GLU A 65 -19.93 5.93 8.11
C GLU A 65 -18.75 5.03 7.71
N LEU A 66 -18.02 4.55 8.71
CA LEU A 66 -17.00 3.52 8.51
C LEU A 66 -17.65 2.20 8.13
N ILE A 67 -17.40 1.72 6.91
CA ILE A 67 -17.95 0.44 6.42
C ILE A 67 -16.92 -0.69 6.42
N HIS A 68 -15.63 -0.36 6.37
CA HIS A 68 -14.55 -1.34 6.43
C HIS A 68 -13.25 -0.72 6.96
N GLN A 69 -12.47 -1.49 7.70
CA GLN A 69 -11.13 -1.13 8.14
C GLN A 69 -10.21 -2.35 8.19
N CYS A 70 -9.03 -2.25 7.56
CA CYS A 70 -8.02 -3.29 7.61
C CYS A 70 -6.60 -2.70 7.59
N SER A 71 -5.58 -3.56 7.64
CA SER A 71 -4.18 -3.15 7.57
C SER A 71 -3.37 -4.20 6.85
N VAL A 72 -2.61 -3.79 5.84
CA VAL A 72 -1.81 -4.68 5.01
C VAL A 72 -0.33 -4.41 5.18
N LEU A 73 0.48 -5.45 5.05
CA LEU A 73 1.94 -5.40 5.16
C LEU A 73 2.58 -5.00 3.82
N LEU A 74 2.18 -3.85 3.29
CA LEU A 74 2.72 -3.24 2.08
C LEU A 74 2.79 -1.72 2.30
N ALA A 75 3.98 -1.13 2.21
CA ALA A 75 4.24 0.26 2.60
C ALA A 75 5.63 0.71 2.14
N GLY A 76 6.13 1.85 2.65
CA GLY A 76 7.37 2.47 2.15
C GLY A 76 8.62 1.59 2.13
N ARG A 77 8.75 0.64 3.07
CA ARG A 77 9.82 -0.36 3.06
C ARG A 77 9.79 -1.21 1.80
N HIS A 78 8.63 -1.80 1.52
CA HIS A 78 8.38 -2.71 0.41
C HIS A 78 8.35 -2.00 -0.94
N LEU A 79 8.02 -0.70 -0.93
CA LEU A 79 7.84 0.10 -2.14
C LEU A 79 9.08 0.93 -2.50
N LEU A 80 10.12 1.00 -1.65
CA LEU A 80 11.34 1.75 -1.97
C LEU A 80 12.57 1.18 -1.28
N SER A 81 12.52 1.04 0.06
CA SER A 81 13.73 0.72 0.84
C SER A 81 14.37 -0.59 0.43
N ASN A 82 13.57 -1.64 0.26
CA ASN A 82 14.05 -2.97 -0.13
C ASN A 82 14.69 -2.96 -1.52
N PHE A 83 14.17 -2.13 -2.44
CA PHE A 83 14.77 -1.99 -3.77
C PHE A 83 16.15 -1.36 -3.67
N LEU A 84 16.26 -0.23 -2.96
CA LEU A 84 17.54 0.46 -2.77
C LEU A 84 18.57 -0.40 -2.02
N GLU A 85 18.13 -1.22 -1.07
CA GLU A 85 18.98 -2.19 -0.38
C GLU A 85 19.50 -3.29 -1.31
N LEU A 86 18.65 -3.78 -2.22
CA LEU A 86 19.05 -4.76 -3.22
C LEU A 86 20.05 -4.19 -4.23
N ASN A 87 20.08 -2.87 -4.45
CA ASN A 87 20.98 -2.21 -5.38
C ASN A 87 21.76 -1.04 -4.72
N PRO A 88 22.68 -1.35 -3.78
CA PRO A 88 23.37 -0.32 -2.99
C PRO A 88 24.25 0.58 -3.86
N ASN A 89 24.82 0.04 -4.94
CA ASN A 89 25.60 0.82 -5.91
C ASN A 89 24.77 1.92 -6.58
N PHE A 90 23.54 1.59 -7.01
CA PHE A 90 22.63 2.58 -7.56
C PHE A 90 22.23 3.59 -6.49
N PHE A 91 21.89 3.15 -5.27
CA PHE A 91 21.59 4.04 -4.15
C PHE A 91 22.72 5.05 -3.89
N SER A 92 23.98 4.59 -3.83
CA SER A 92 25.14 5.45 -3.64
C SER A 92 25.33 6.46 -4.77
N GLN A 93 25.12 6.04 -6.02
CA GLN A 93 25.18 6.93 -7.18
C GLN A 93 24.07 7.98 -7.15
N LEU A 94 22.83 7.55 -6.91
CA LEU A 94 21.64 8.40 -6.92
C LEU A 94 21.72 9.50 -5.86
N PHE A 95 22.21 9.17 -4.66
CA PHE A 95 22.24 10.07 -3.51
C PHE A 95 23.64 10.59 -3.16
N GLU A 96 24.65 10.29 -3.98
CA GLU A 96 26.07 10.65 -3.74
C GLU A 96 26.56 10.20 -2.34
N GLN A 97 26.09 9.04 -1.87
CA GLN A 97 26.40 8.53 -0.54
C GLN A 97 27.65 7.65 -0.54
N ASN A 98 28.40 7.66 0.55
CA ASN A 98 29.53 6.76 0.73
C ASN A 98 29.03 5.35 1.08
N LEU A 99 29.18 4.40 0.16
CA LEU A 99 28.77 2.99 0.31
C LEU A 99 29.25 2.34 1.62
N LYS A 100 30.44 2.70 2.11
CA LYS A 100 31.00 2.15 3.34
C LYS A 100 30.12 2.37 4.57
N ASP A 101 29.29 3.42 4.56
CA ASP A 101 28.38 3.75 5.64
C ASP A 101 27.08 2.93 5.60
N TRP A 102 26.87 2.12 4.55
CA TRP A 102 25.64 1.38 4.27
C TRP A 102 25.88 -0.12 4.10
N ASP A 103 26.98 -0.54 3.45
CA ASP A 103 27.31 -1.93 3.06
C ASP A 103 27.46 -2.93 4.23
N ARG A 104 27.41 -2.46 5.48
CA ARG A 104 27.55 -3.29 6.70
C ARG A 104 26.31 -3.28 7.59
N LEU A 105 25.26 -2.59 7.18
CA LEU A 105 24.02 -2.56 7.93
C LEU A 105 23.24 -3.84 7.68
N THR A 106 22.62 -4.36 8.74
CA THR A 106 21.55 -5.36 8.60
C THR A 106 20.33 -4.69 7.96
N GLU A 107 19.46 -5.45 7.30
CA GLU A 107 18.23 -4.96 6.64
C GLU A 107 17.45 -3.93 7.47
N ASP A 108 17.13 -4.28 8.73
CA ASP A 108 16.41 -3.35 9.62
C ASP A 108 17.15 -2.04 9.88
N LYS A 109 18.48 -2.08 10.00
CA LYS A 109 19.30 -0.89 10.24
C LYS A 109 19.48 -0.07 8.96
N PHE A 110 19.57 -0.74 7.80
CA PHE A 110 19.60 -0.09 6.50
C PHE A 110 18.29 0.68 6.30
N SER A 111 17.14 0.01 6.44
CA SER A 111 15.81 0.62 6.30
C SER A 111 15.62 1.79 7.28
N ALA A 112 15.94 1.61 8.57
CA ALA A 112 15.80 2.70 9.54
C ALA A 112 16.68 3.92 9.23
N LYS A 113 17.93 3.70 8.78
CA LYS A 113 18.83 4.79 8.40
C LYS A 113 18.37 5.47 7.12
N LEU A 114 17.91 4.69 6.15
CA LEU A 114 17.36 5.19 4.89
C LEU A 114 16.11 6.05 5.13
N ASP A 115 15.20 5.60 5.99
CA ASP A 115 14.00 6.37 6.37
C ASP A 115 14.35 7.74 6.95
N VAL A 116 15.36 7.80 7.83
CA VAL A 116 15.85 9.07 8.39
C VAL A 116 16.45 9.94 7.29
N PHE A 117 17.27 9.37 6.42
CA PHE A 117 17.91 10.08 5.32
C PHE A 117 16.86 10.65 4.34
N LEU A 118 15.94 9.81 3.86
CA LEU A 118 14.85 10.21 2.96
C LEU A 118 13.98 11.29 3.60
N ARG A 119 13.69 11.21 4.90
CA ARG A 119 12.91 12.25 5.57
C ARG A 119 13.57 13.63 5.50
N LEU A 120 14.90 13.68 5.55
CA LEU A 120 15.69 14.91 5.56
C LEU A 120 16.00 15.42 4.14
N GLU A 121 16.32 14.51 3.22
CA GLU A 121 16.90 14.88 1.92
C GLU A 121 15.97 14.62 0.73
N SER A 122 14.92 13.80 0.84
CA SER A 122 14.10 13.40 -0.31
C SER A 122 13.48 14.59 -1.04
N GLU A 123 12.87 15.54 -0.32
CA GLU A 123 12.22 16.69 -0.93
C GLU A 123 13.22 17.58 -1.69
N LYS A 124 14.39 17.81 -1.08
CA LYS A 124 15.47 18.56 -1.72
C LYS A 124 16.03 17.82 -2.93
N TRP A 125 16.18 16.50 -2.84
CA TRP A 125 16.66 15.68 -3.95
C TRP A 125 15.64 15.69 -5.10
N LEU A 126 14.36 15.41 -4.82
CA LEU A 126 13.29 15.39 -5.81
C LEU A 126 13.17 16.72 -6.55
N LYS A 127 13.23 17.84 -5.83
CA LYS A 127 13.14 19.18 -6.41
C LYS A 127 14.32 19.55 -7.32
N ASN A 128 15.53 19.07 -7.00
CA ASN A 128 16.76 19.57 -7.66
C ASN A 128 17.43 18.54 -8.58
N LYS A 129 17.12 17.25 -8.44
CA LYS A 129 17.85 16.14 -9.08
C LYS A 129 16.96 15.15 -9.85
N ARG A 130 15.65 15.06 -9.56
CA ARG A 130 14.77 14.07 -10.22
C ARG A 130 14.80 14.18 -11.74
N ASP A 131 14.56 15.38 -12.27
CA ASP A 131 14.44 15.59 -13.73
C ASP A 131 15.73 15.23 -14.47
N PHE A 132 16.89 15.34 -13.81
CA PHE A 132 18.18 14.93 -14.38
C PHE A 132 18.39 13.40 -14.36
N ALA A 133 17.61 12.67 -13.57
CA ALA A 133 17.66 11.21 -13.48
C ALA A 133 16.63 10.52 -14.40
N GLU A 134 15.75 11.28 -15.05
CA GLU A 134 14.62 10.73 -15.82
C GLU A 134 15.05 9.84 -16.99
N ASP A 135 16.15 10.19 -17.65
CA ASP A 135 16.75 9.42 -18.74
C ASP A 135 17.58 8.20 -18.27
N ASP A 136 17.83 8.03 -16.97
CA ASP A 136 18.57 6.88 -16.44
C ASP A 136 17.69 5.62 -16.46
N PRO A 137 18.04 4.57 -17.24
CA PRO A 137 17.26 3.33 -17.29
C PRO A 137 17.10 2.66 -15.93
N LYS A 138 18.08 2.80 -15.01
CA LYS A 138 17.96 2.25 -13.65
C LYS A 138 16.99 3.06 -12.81
N PHE A 139 16.95 4.38 -12.97
CA PHE A 139 15.95 5.21 -12.29
C PHE A 139 14.55 4.89 -12.80
N GLN A 140 14.37 4.76 -14.12
CA GLN A 140 13.11 4.28 -14.71
C GLN A 140 12.70 2.89 -14.20
N GLY A 141 13.65 1.98 -14.05
CA GLY A 141 13.41 0.68 -13.43
C GLY A 141 12.93 0.79 -11.97
N LEU A 142 13.49 1.72 -11.18
CA LEU A 142 13.01 2.00 -9.83
C LEU A 142 11.58 2.57 -9.85
N LEU A 143 11.30 3.57 -10.69
CA LEU A 143 9.96 4.15 -10.81
C LEU A 143 8.92 3.09 -11.19
N ARG A 144 9.26 2.19 -12.12
CA ARG A 144 8.40 1.07 -12.51
C ARG A 144 8.10 0.13 -11.34
N LEU A 145 9.10 -0.26 -10.55
CA LEU A 145 8.90 -1.10 -9.36
C LEU A 145 7.98 -0.43 -8.34
N MET A 146 8.22 0.87 -8.07
CA MET A 146 7.38 1.68 -7.19
C MET A 146 5.94 1.77 -7.70
N ALA A 147 5.76 1.97 -9.01
CA ALA A 147 4.46 2.10 -9.65
C ALA A 147 3.68 0.78 -9.62
N ILE A 148 4.32 -0.35 -9.91
CA ILE A 148 3.69 -1.68 -9.79
C ILE A 148 3.25 -1.91 -8.35
N GLY A 149 4.10 -1.60 -7.36
CA GLY A 149 3.75 -1.82 -5.95
C GLY A 149 2.62 -0.92 -5.45
N MET A 150 2.62 0.37 -5.83
CA MET A 150 1.54 1.29 -5.48
C MET A 150 0.25 0.96 -6.23
N GLY A 151 0.35 0.64 -7.52
CA GLY A 151 -0.76 0.21 -8.36
C GLY A 151 -1.41 -1.07 -7.82
N GLY A 152 -0.60 -2.03 -7.37
CA GLY A 152 -1.10 -3.25 -6.74
C GLY A 152 -1.83 -3.00 -5.42
N LEU A 153 -1.36 -2.04 -4.59
CA LEU A 153 -2.12 -1.61 -3.41
C LEU A 153 -3.49 -1.03 -3.79
N TYR A 154 -3.54 -0.19 -4.82
CA TYR A 154 -4.78 0.42 -5.30
C TYR A 154 -5.72 -0.60 -5.94
N TYR A 155 -5.17 -1.57 -6.69
CA TYR A 155 -5.94 -2.69 -7.22
C TYR A 155 -6.57 -3.51 -6.09
N TYR A 156 -5.81 -3.82 -5.04
CA TYR A 156 -6.33 -4.51 -3.86
C TYR A 156 -7.40 -3.70 -3.12
N VAL A 157 -7.25 -2.37 -3.00
CA VAL A 157 -8.32 -1.51 -2.48
C VAL A 157 -9.56 -1.57 -3.38
N GLY A 158 -9.38 -1.61 -4.71
CA GLY A 158 -10.47 -1.86 -5.65
C GLY A 158 -11.18 -3.17 -5.35
N THR A 159 -10.42 -4.25 -5.15
CA THR A 159 -10.97 -5.56 -4.77
C THR A 159 -11.78 -5.49 -3.47
N ILE A 160 -11.32 -4.74 -2.47
CA ILE A 160 -12.09 -4.47 -1.25
C ILE A 160 -13.43 -3.81 -1.61
N LEU A 161 -13.43 -2.76 -2.44
CA LEU A 161 -14.66 -2.08 -2.84
C LEU A 161 -15.64 -3.03 -3.56
N GLY A 162 -15.15 -3.88 -4.46
CA GLY A 162 -15.95 -4.87 -5.16
C GLY A 162 -16.62 -5.88 -4.21
N VAL A 163 -15.90 -6.34 -3.17
CA VAL A 163 -16.48 -7.22 -2.15
C VAL A 163 -17.47 -6.47 -1.25
N LEU A 164 -17.18 -5.25 -0.84
CA LEU A 164 -18.11 -4.45 -0.02
C LEU A 164 -19.41 -4.12 -0.78
N GLU A 165 -19.35 -3.99 -2.10
CA GLU A 165 -20.53 -3.85 -2.95
C GLU A 165 -21.35 -5.15 -3.01
N GLN A 166 -20.70 -6.30 -3.18
CA GLN A 166 -21.36 -7.61 -3.12
C GLN A 166 -21.99 -7.91 -1.75
N GLU A 167 -21.38 -7.40 -0.67
CA GLU A 167 -21.91 -7.48 0.70
C GLU A 167 -23.00 -6.43 0.99
N GLU A 168 -23.41 -5.61 0.01
CA GLU A 168 -24.36 -4.50 0.13
C GLU A 168 -23.98 -3.39 1.15
N LYS A 169 -22.73 -3.40 1.64
CA LYS A 169 -22.18 -2.38 2.55
C LYS A 169 -21.81 -1.10 1.81
N TYR A 170 -21.37 -1.23 0.56
CA TYR A 170 -21.13 -0.12 -0.36
C TYR A 170 -22.20 -0.13 -1.46
N LYS A 171 -23.03 0.91 -1.52
CA LYS A 171 -24.22 0.93 -2.41
C LYS A 171 -23.98 1.67 -3.74
N SER A 172 -22.74 1.98 -4.06
CA SER A 172 -22.35 2.61 -5.32
C SER A 172 -21.52 1.63 -6.15
N ARG A 173 -21.56 1.79 -7.47
CA ARG A 173 -20.64 1.12 -8.42
C ARG A 173 -19.66 2.11 -9.02
N GLU A 174 -19.28 3.11 -8.22
CA GLU A 174 -18.28 4.11 -8.52
C GLU A 174 -17.08 3.89 -7.59
N ILE A 175 -15.87 4.15 -8.09
CA ILE A 175 -14.67 4.07 -7.25
C ILE A 175 -14.66 5.20 -6.21
N THR A 176 -13.80 5.09 -5.21
CA THR A 176 -13.66 6.13 -4.18
C THR A 176 -12.47 7.03 -4.48
N PRO A 177 -12.56 8.36 -4.32
CA PRO A 177 -11.36 9.15 -4.08
C PRO A 177 -10.57 8.58 -2.91
N VAL A 178 -9.24 8.59 -3.03
CA VAL A 178 -8.34 8.08 -2.00
C VAL A 178 -7.66 9.24 -1.29
N TYR A 179 -7.81 9.32 0.02
CA TYR A 179 -7.09 10.28 0.85
C TYR A 179 -5.95 9.56 1.55
N ILE A 180 -4.72 9.93 1.22
CA ILE A 180 -3.52 9.23 1.69
C ILE A 180 -2.62 10.15 2.49
N GLY A 181 -2.12 9.66 3.61
CA GLY A 181 -1.16 10.37 4.46
C GLY A 181 -0.17 9.40 5.10
N GLY A 182 0.48 9.87 6.17
CA GLY A 182 1.59 9.15 6.78
C GLY A 182 2.90 9.34 6.01
N ASN A 183 4.01 8.91 6.59
CA ASN A 183 5.34 9.16 6.01
C ASN A 183 5.57 8.45 4.66
N GLY A 184 5.03 7.25 4.50
CA GLY A 184 5.19 6.46 3.27
C GLY A 184 4.43 7.06 2.09
N SER A 185 3.37 7.83 2.32
CA SER A 185 2.63 8.53 1.25
C SER A 185 3.50 9.49 0.43
N ARG A 186 4.62 9.98 1.00
CA ARG A 186 5.59 10.85 0.33
C ARG A 186 6.22 10.19 -0.90
N LEU A 187 6.15 8.86 -1.01
CA LEU A 187 6.60 8.11 -2.19
C LEU A 187 5.83 8.48 -3.46
N LEU A 188 4.59 8.99 -3.36
CA LEU A 188 3.87 9.49 -4.52
C LEU A 188 4.60 10.65 -5.23
N ASN A 189 5.36 11.45 -4.48
CA ASN A 189 6.18 12.51 -5.06
C ASN A 189 7.35 11.99 -5.90
N TRP A 190 7.80 10.75 -5.66
CA TRP A 190 8.84 10.13 -6.47
C TRP A 190 8.32 9.72 -7.84
N LEU A 191 7.09 9.20 -7.87
CA LEU A 191 6.44 8.74 -9.10
C LEU A 191 6.08 9.90 -10.03
N ALA A 192 5.62 11.02 -9.48
CA ALA A 192 5.19 12.17 -10.27
C ALA A 192 6.37 12.95 -10.89
N GLU A 193 6.18 13.45 -12.12
CA GLU A 193 7.08 14.42 -12.77
C GLU A 193 7.45 15.58 -11.81
N ARG A 194 8.67 16.11 -11.94
CA ARG A 194 9.18 17.25 -11.14
C ARG A 194 9.23 17.01 -9.64
N GLY A 195 9.02 15.77 -9.20
CA GLY A 195 9.20 15.40 -7.80
C GLY A 195 8.07 15.87 -6.90
N LYS A 196 6.88 16.12 -7.45
CA LYS A 196 5.72 16.61 -6.69
C LYS A 196 4.43 16.00 -7.21
N PHE A 197 3.78 15.21 -6.36
CA PHE A 197 2.48 14.63 -6.68
C PHE A 197 1.39 15.70 -6.70
N LEU A 198 0.64 15.74 -7.79
CA LEU A 198 -0.49 16.64 -7.99
C LEU A 198 -1.74 15.86 -8.40
N PRO A 199 -2.95 16.43 -8.23
CA PRO A 199 -4.19 15.85 -8.75
C PRO A 199 -4.23 15.67 -10.28
N SER A 200 -3.25 16.21 -11.01
CA SER A 200 -3.11 16.10 -12.46
C SER A 200 -1.89 15.28 -12.90
N SER A 201 -1.17 14.66 -11.96
CA SER A 201 -0.04 13.78 -12.31
C SER A 201 -0.56 12.52 -13.00
N GLU A 202 0.14 12.03 -14.02
CA GLU A 202 -0.20 10.82 -14.77
C GLU A 202 -0.37 9.61 -13.84
N VAL A 203 0.53 9.47 -12.86
CA VAL A 203 0.44 8.40 -11.86
C VAL A 203 -0.88 8.44 -11.07
N ASN A 204 -1.52 9.59 -10.89
CA ASN A 204 -2.83 9.64 -10.23
C ASN A 204 -3.91 8.94 -11.08
N GLU A 205 -3.89 9.15 -12.39
CA GLU A 205 -4.81 8.50 -13.34
C GLU A 205 -4.58 6.99 -13.37
N LEU A 206 -3.32 6.56 -13.38
CA LEU A 206 -2.96 5.14 -13.26
C LEU A 206 -3.51 4.52 -11.97
N LEU A 207 -3.37 5.20 -10.83
CA LEU A 207 -3.88 4.72 -9.54
C LEU A 207 -5.41 4.64 -9.51
N SER A 208 -6.11 5.63 -10.05
CA SER A 208 -7.57 5.58 -10.23
C SER A 208 -7.98 4.41 -11.11
N GLN A 209 -7.27 4.16 -12.22
CA GLN A 209 -7.56 3.05 -13.11
C GLN A 209 -7.33 1.70 -12.42
N MET A 210 -6.29 1.56 -11.59
CA MET A 210 -6.08 0.33 -10.82
C MET A 210 -7.21 0.05 -9.83
N LEU A 211 -7.80 1.08 -9.19
CA LEU A 211 -9.00 0.91 -8.36
C LEU A 211 -10.19 0.43 -9.19
N THR A 212 -10.41 1.00 -10.38
CA THR A 212 -11.48 0.62 -11.29
C THR A 212 -11.35 -0.85 -11.70
N LYS A 213 -10.16 -1.24 -12.15
CA LYS A 213 -9.86 -2.62 -12.56
C LYS A 213 -10.05 -3.60 -11.41
N GLY A 214 -9.47 -3.31 -10.24
CA GLY A 214 -9.56 -4.18 -9.07
C GLY A 214 -10.98 -4.32 -8.51
N SER A 215 -11.82 -3.29 -8.63
CA SER A 215 -13.22 -3.32 -8.17
C SER A 215 -14.18 -4.01 -9.14
N GLY A 216 -13.83 -4.09 -10.43
CA GLY A 216 -14.74 -4.57 -11.47
C GLY A 216 -15.91 -3.62 -11.71
N PHE A 217 -15.75 -2.33 -11.37
CA PHE A 217 -16.73 -1.30 -11.69
C PHE A 217 -16.51 -0.79 -13.12
N ASP A 218 -17.59 -0.50 -13.84
CA ASP A 218 -17.54 0.17 -15.16
C ASP A 218 -17.61 1.69 -14.95
N ASP A 219 -16.72 2.19 -14.09
CA ASP A 219 -16.64 3.60 -13.76
C ASP A 219 -15.75 4.33 -14.77
N ARG A 220 -16.33 5.34 -15.43
CA ARG A 220 -15.63 6.19 -16.38
C ARG A 220 -15.05 7.44 -15.71
N ILE A 221 -15.34 7.65 -14.44
CA ILE A 221 -14.87 8.78 -13.65
C ILE A 221 -13.64 8.33 -12.88
N LEU A 222 -12.49 8.93 -13.22
CA LEU A 222 -11.26 8.74 -12.45
C LEU A 222 -11.30 9.63 -11.21
N GLU A 223 -11.67 9.02 -10.08
CA GLU A 223 -11.63 9.67 -8.78
C GLU A 223 -10.18 9.83 -8.31
N LYS A 224 -9.85 11.02 -7.81
CA LYS A 224 -8.45 11.42 -7.60
C LYS A 224 -7.93 11.06 -6.23
N THR A 225 -6.67 10.63 -6.17
CA THR A 225 -5.91 10.56 -4.93
C THR A 225 -5.54 11.96 -4.45
N ARG A 226 -5.73 12.20 -3.14
CA ARG A 226 -5.32 13.41 -2.43
C ARG A 226 -4.28 13.06 -1.38
N LEU A 227 -3.11 13.68 -1.50
CA LEU A 227 -2.06 13.61 -0.51
C LEU A 227 -2.32 14.62 0.60
N SER A 228 -2.15 14.20 1.85
CA SER A 228 -2.19 15.08 3.02
C SER A 228 -1.24 16.28 2.88
N GLN A 229 -1.68 17.44 3.38
CA GLN A 229 -0.85 18.65 3.40
C GLN A 229 0.23 18.62 4.48
N ARG A 230 0.12 17.72 5.46
CA ARG A 230 1.06 17.60 6.58
C ARG A 230 1.34 16.12 6.90
N PRO A 231 2.13 15.43 6.05
CA PRO A 231 2.58 14.07 6.30
C PRO A 231 3.09 13.88 7.73
N LYS A 232 2.54 12.89 8.44
CA LYS A 232 2.80 12.49 9.83
C LYS A 232 2.02 13.25 10.91
N ASP A 233 1.52 14.44 10.64
CA ASP A 233 0.74 15.21 11.62
C ASP A 233 -0.73 14.75 11.68
N GLU A 234 -1.19 13.99 10.69
CA GLU A 234 -2.61 13.66 10.49
C GLU A 234 -3.16 12.84 11.65
N VAL A 235 -2.46 11.77 12.02
CA VAL A 235 -2.88 10.88 13.11
C VAL A 235 -2.92 11.66 14.42
N ALA A 236 -1.86 12.41 14.74
CA ALA A 236 -1.79 13.20 15.97
C ALA A 236 -2.91 14.25 16.03
N CYS A 237 -3.18 14.94 14.92
CA CYS A 237 -4.27 15.91 14.82
C CYS A 237 -5.64 15.23 14.94
N GLY A 238 -5.89 14.18 14.16
CA GLY A 238 -7.14 13.42 14.15
C GLY A 238 -7.50 12.85 15.52
N LEU A 239 -6.51 12.37 16.28
CA LEU A 239 -6.71 11.85 17.64
C LEU A 239 -7.26 12.91 18.60
N VAL A 240 -6.82 14.17 18.49
CA VAL A 240 -7.20 15.24 19.42
C VAL A 240 -8.42 16.06 18.95
N LEU A 241 -8.95 15.79 17.75
CA LEU A 241 -10.17 16.44 17.27
C LEU A 241 -11.40 15.91 18.02
N GLY A 242 -12.07 16.80 18.76
CA GLY A 242 -13.18 16.44 19.64
C GLY A 242 -14.58 16.52 19.02
N ARG A 243 -14.74 17.11 17.83
CA ARG A 243 -16.01 17.19 17.10
C ARG A 243 -15.84 16.59 15.73
N THR A 244 -16.71 15.66 15.36
CA THR A 244 -16.65 14.98 14.06
C THR A 244 -18.04 14.67 13.55
N LYS A 245 -18.18 14.69 12.22
CA LYS A 245 -19.37 14.21 11.50
C LYS A 245 -19.34 12.72 11.21
N LEU A 246 -18.21 12.06 11.49
CA LEU A 246 -17.99 10.66 11.18
C LEU A 246 -18.68 9.73 12.18
N THR A 247 -19.23 8.62 11.69
CA THR A 247 -19.86 7.56 12.50
C THR A 247 -19.08 6.24 12.34
N GLY A 248 -19.27 5.30 13.27
CA GLY A 248 -18.51 4.03 13.26
C GLY A 248 -17.10 4.12 13.85
N LEU A 249 -16.67 5.29 14.34
CA LEU A 249 -15.38 5.51 15.00
C LEU A 249 -15.17 4.65 16.28
N GLY A 250 -16.25 4.10 16.84
CA GLY A 250 -16.21 3.24 18.01
C GLY A 250 -15.80 1.78 17.75
N ARG A 251 -15.47 1.40 16.51
CA ARG A 251 -15.04 0.02 16.19
C ARG A 251 -13.58 -0.20 16.63
N LYS A 252 -13.39 -1.16 17.55
CA LYS A 252 -12.06 -1.55 18.06
C LYS A 252 -11.35 -2.59 17.21
N THR A 253 -12.11 -3.51 16.62
CA THR A 253 -11.58 -4.62 15.83
C THR A 253 -11.49 -4.22 14.37
N LYS A 254 -10.32 -4.48 13.76
CA LYS A 254 -10.18 -4.47 12.30
C LYS A 254 -11.10 -5.54 11.71
N ASP A 255 -11.69 -5.23 10.56
CA ASP A 255 -12.46 -6.21 9.82
C ASP A 255 -11.52 -7.31 9.30
N PRO A 256 -12.01 -8.56 9.14
CA PRO A 256 -11.26 -9.62 8.48
C PRO A 256 -10.78 -9.17 7.10
N LEU A 257 -9.53 -9.54 6.78
CA LEU A 257 -8.90 -9.22 5.51
C LEU A 257 -9.63 -9.92 4.36
N ILE A 258 -9.67 -9.30 3.19
CA ILE A 258 -10.15 -9.95 1.96
C ILE A 258 -8.96 -10.65 1.30
N ALA A 259 -9.12 -11.88 0.82
CA ALA A 259 -8.00 -12.69 0.36
C ALA A 259 -7.24 -12.06 -0.83
N GLY A 260 -7.98 -11.61 -1.84
CA GLY A 260 -7.47 -11.02 -3.08
C GLY A 260 -6.83 -12.01 -4.05
N GLU A 261 -6.53 -13.24 -3.62
CA GLU A 261 -6.09 -14.37 -4.45
C GLU A 261 -6.67 -15.65 -3.85
N ASP A 262 -6.95 -16.65 -4.68
CA ASP A 262 -7.43 -17.94 -4.20
C ASP A 262 -6.34 -18.60 -3.33
N CYS A 263 -6.71 -19.13 -2.17
CA CYS A 263 -5.77 -19.79 -1.26
C CYS A 263 -6.39 -21.00 -0.58
N GLU A 264 -5.56 -21.77 0.12
CA GLU A 264 -5.97 -22.90 0.95
C GLU A 264 -5.34 -22.77 2.33
N ILE A 265 -6.16 -22.78 3.39
CA ILE A 265 -5.72 -22.79 4.78
C ILE A 265 -6.10 -24.14 5.40
N ASN A 266 -5.10 -24.92 5.82
CA ASN A 266 -5.28 -26.24 6.42
C ASN A 266 -6.14 -27.21 5.59
N GLY A 267 -6.05 -27.15 4.26
CA GLY A 267 -6.86 -27.97 3.35
C GLY A 267 -8.22 -27.35 2.98
N ASN A 268 -8.60 -26.22 3.56
CA ASN A 268 -9.85 -25.54 3.24
C ASN A 268 -9.60 -24.46 2.17
N PRO A 269 -10.21 -24.56 0.99
CA PRO A 269 -10.10 -23.53 -0.04
C PRO A 269 -10.84 -22.25 0.40
N ILE A 270 -10.26 -21.11 0.05
CA ILE A 270 -10.80 -19.77 0.25
C ILE A 270 -10.69 -19.04 -1.09
N ASN A 271 -11.80 -18.53 -1.59
CA ASN A 271 -11.84 -17.76 -2.83
C ASN A 271 -11.29 -16.34 -2.62
N TRP A 272 -10.71 -15.76 -3.67
CA TRP A 272 -10.08 -14.45 -3.65
C TRP A 272 -11.01 -13.30 -3.19
N ARG A 273 -12.34 -13.43 -3.34
CA ARG A 273 -13.31 -12.43 -2.84
C ARG A 273 -13.77 -12.68 -1.41
N GLU A 274 -13.40 -13.80 -0.80
CA GLU A 274 -13.81 -14.15 0.55
C GLU A 274 -12.94 -13.47 1.61
N ARG A 275 -13.51 -13.37 2.81
CA ARG A 275 -12.81 -12.92 4.00
C ARG A 275 -11.92 -14.03 4.54
N LEU A 276 -10.71 -13.67 4.95
CA LEU A 276 -9.78 -14.53 5.68
C LEU A 276 -10.23 -14.65 7.13
N GLU A 277 -11.28 -15.42 7.36
CA GLU A 277 -11.75 -15.81 8.68
C GLU A 277 -11.28 -17.22 8.97
N PHE A 278 -10.32 -17.36 9.89
CA PHE A 278 -9.83 -18.65 10.30
C PHE A 278 -9.65 -18.68 11.83
N GLU A 279 -10.22 -19.69 12.47
CA GLU A 279 -10.04 -19.95 13.90
C GLU A 279 -9.05 -21.10 14.11
N GLY A 280 -8.08 -20.89 15.01
CA GLY A 280 -7.14 -21.92 15.43
C GLY A 280 -5.75 -21.81 14.80
N ASN A 281 -5.06 -22.93 14.65
CA ASN A 281 -3.62 -22.96 14.36
C ASN A 281 -3.38 -23.12 12.83
N ILE A 282 -2.58 -22.25 12.20
CA ILE A 282 -2.25 -22.38 10.77
C ILE A 282 -1.12 -23.41 10.66
N ARG A 283 -1.46 -24.62 10.19
CA ARG A 283 -0.50 -25.69 9.91
C ARG A 283 0.08 -25.55 8.52
N GLU A 284 -0.74 -25.09 7.58
CA GLU A 284 -0.40 -24.92 6.18
C GLU A 284 -1.24 -23.81 5.54
N LEU A 285 -0.57 -22.89 4.85
CA LEU A 285 -1.16 -21.91 3.94
C LEU A 285 -0.56 -22.13 2.56
N LYS A 286 -1.42 -22.30 1.55
CA LYS A 286 -1.02 -22.42 0.14
C LYS A 286 -1.71 -21.36 -0.68
N ILE A 287 -0.98 -20.82 -1.65
CA ILE A 287 -1.51 -19.98 -2.72
C ILE A 287 -1.09 -20.69 -4.01
N PRO A 288 -1.95 -21.58 -4.53
CA PRO A 288 -1.56 -22.51 -5.58
C PRO A 288 -1.30 -21.82 -6.91
N ASP A 289 -2.02 -20.73 -7.17
CA ASP A 289 -1.91 -19.93 -8.38
C ASP A 289 -2.05 -18.43 -8.07
N LEU A 290 -1.59 -17.60 -8.99
CA LEU A 290 -1.51 -16.14 -8.89
C LEU A 290 -2.35 -15.46 -9.98
N VAL A 291 -3.57 -15.94 -10.19
CA VAL A 291 -4.46 -15.51 -11.29
C VAL A 291 -4.79 -14.03 -11.16
N GLN A 292 -5.16 -13.56 -9.95
CA GLN A 292 -5.52 -12.17 -9.72
C GLN A 292 -4.31 -11.25 -9.85
N LEU A 293 -3.15 -11.70 -9.37
CA LEU A 293 -1.91 -10.95 -9.51
C LEU A 293 -1.43 -10.84 -10.97
N ARG A 294 -1.58 -11.91 -11.77
CA ARG A 294 -1.33 -11.86 -13.23
C ARG A 294 -2.27 -10.88 -13.91
N THR A 295 -3.56 -10.97 -13.59
CA THR A 295 -4.59 -10.07 -14.12
C THR A 295 -4.25 -8.62 -13.81
N PHE A 296 -3.87 -8.32 -12.57
CA PHE A 296 -3.41 -6.99 -12.17
C PHE A 296 -2.24 -6.51 -13.01
N LEU A 297 -1.21 -7.36 -13.23
CA LEU A 297 -0.03 -6.92 -13.98
C LEU A 297 -0.37 -6.66 -15.45
N ASP A 298 -1.26 -7.46 -16.05
CA ASP A 298 -1.77 -7.20 -17.39
C ASP A 298 -2.55 -5.87 -17.44
N ASP A 299 -3.49 -5.66 -16.51
CA ASP A 299 -4.26 -4.43 -16.40
C ASP A 299 -3.37 -3.21 -16.19
N PHE A 300 -2.28 -3.33 -15.42
CA PHE A 300 -1.29 -2.28 -15.23
C PHE A 300 -0.66 -1.87 -16.58
N HIS A 301 -0.19 -2.82 -17.37
CA HIS A 301 0.43 -2.55 -18.68
C HIS A 301 -0.57 -2.03 -19.71
N VAL A 302 -1.80 -2.57 -19.72
CA VAL A 302 -2.89 -2.05 -20.54
C VAL A 302 -3.19 -0.60 -20.16
N SER A 303 -3.27 -0.30 -18.87
CA SER A 303 -3.59 1.05 -18.38
C SER A 303 -2.51 2.07 -18.71
N LEU A 304 -1.22 1.71 -18.62
CA LEU A 304 -0.13 2.59 -19.08
C LEU A 304 -0.33 3.02 -20.53
N LYS A 305 -0.77 2.10 -21.39
CA LYS A 305 -1.02 2.37 -22.81
C LYS A 305 -2.32 3.15 -23.04
N GLU A 306 -3.41 2.76 -22.38
CA GLU A 306 -4.73 3.39 -22.55
C GLU A 306 -4.76 4.84 -22.08
N LEU A 307 -4.02 5.14 -21.00
CA LEU A 307 -3.91 6.48 -20.43
C LEU A 307 -2.75 7.29 -21.03
N GLU A 308 -2.00 6.73 -21.99
CA GLU A 308 -0.84 7.37 -22.60
C GLU A 308 0.22 7.85 -21.58
N ILE A 309 0.46 7.04 -20.54
CA ILE A 309 1.42 7.35 -19.47
C ILE A 309 2.85 7.34 -20.03
N GLU A 310 3.55 8.46 -19.94
CA GLU A 310 4.94 8.61 -20.39
C GLU A 310 5.93 8.55 -19.22
N GLU A 311 5.51 8.98 -18.01
CA GLU A 311 6.36 9.07 -16.82
C GLU A 311 6.85 7.69 -16.30
N ILE A 312 6.13 6.62 -16.63
CA ILE A 312 6.36 5.25 -16.13
C ILE A 312 6.42 4.29 -17.32
N LEU A 313 7.61 3.77 -17.60
CA LEU A 313 7.79 2.82 -18.70
C LEU A 313 7.29 1.41 -18.35
N PRO A 314 6.68 0.66 -19.28
CA PRO A 314 6.27 -0.74 -19.09
C PRO A 314 7.46 -1.69 -18.94
N LEU A 315 7.23 -2.92 -18.43
CA LEU A 315 8.23 -3.99 -18.48
C LEU A 315 8.52 -4.34 -19.95
N GLN A 316 9.79 -4.31 -20.35
CA GLN A 316 10.18 -4.36 -21.77
C GLN A 316 9.84 -5.69 -22.47
N ASP A 317 10.01 -6.81 -21.77
CA ASP A 317 9.81 -8.16 -22.32
C ASP A 317 8.51 -8.82 -21.85
N TYR A 318 7.65 -8.06 -21.16
CA TYR A 318 6.39 -8.56 -20.65
C TYR A 318 5.33 -8.61 -21.76
N GLU A 319 4.78 -9.80 -21.97
CA GLU A 319 3.72 -10.03 -22.96
C GLU A 319 2.35 -10.12 -22.26
N LEU A 320 1.33 -9.46 -22.79
CA LEU A 320 -0.01 -9.51 -22.21
C LEU A 320 -0.64 -10.89 -22.39
N GLY A 321 -1.38 -11.36 -21.39
CA GLY A 321 -2.23 -12.54 -21.52
C GLY A 321 -3.34 -12.35 -22.56
N ASN A 322 -3.75 -13.45 -23.20
CA ASN A 322 -4.88 -13.45 -24.14
C ASN A 322 -6.24 -13.24 -23.44
N GLU A 323 -6.30 -13.56 -22.14
CA GLU A 323 -7.45 -13.38 -21.27
C GLU A 323 -6.98 -13.06 -19.83
N PRO A 324 -7.84 -12.46 -18.98
CA PRO A 324 -7.49 -12.12 -17.61
C PRO A 324 -6.92 -13.30 -16.83
N GLY A 325 -5.68 -13.17 -16.36
CA GLY A 325 -5.03 -14.18 -15.51
C GLY A 325 -4.51 -15.40 -16.26
N ALA A 326 -4.49 -15.35 -17.59
CA ALA A 326 -3.98 -16.42 -18.44
C ALA A 326 -2.59 -16.92 -18.02
N GLU A 327 -2.34 -18.19 -18.28
CA GLU A 327 -1.01 -18.78 -18.10
C GLU A 327 0.00 -18.11 -19.04
N PRO A 328 1.25 -17.90 -18.60
CA PRO A 328 2.24 -17.22 -19.41
C PRO A 328 2.72 -18.08 -20.58
N GLU A 329 2.63 -17.51 -21.79
CA GLU A 329 3.09 -18.17 -23.01
C GLU A 329 4.54 -17.83 -23.35
N SER A 330 4.95 -16.57 -23.10
CA SER A 330 6.30 -16.10 -23.41
C SER A 330 7.35 -16.68 -22.44
N THR A 331 8.58 -16.88 -22.94
CA THR A 331 9.68 -17.40 -22.10
C THR A 331 10.00 -16.46 -20.93
N TYR A 332 9.90 -15.14 -21.15
CA TYR A 332 10.11 -14.15 -20.09
C TYR A 332 9.03 -14.28 -19.01
N ASN A 333 7.74 -14.24 -19.38
CA ASN A 333 6.64 -14.34 -18.43
C ASN A 333 6.66 -15.68 -17.67
N GLN A 334 6.93 -16.80 -18.34
CA GLN A 334 7.06 -18.10 -17.68
C GLN A 334 8.15 -18.09 -16.62
N THR A 335 9.28 -17.45 -16.92
CA THR A 335 10.39 -17.32 -15.98
C THR A 335 10.03 -16.41 -14.81
N LEU A 336 9.40 -15.26 -15.08
CA LEU A 336 8.95 -14.30 -14.08
C LEU A 336 7.97 -14.95 -13.09
N TRP A 337 6.91 -15.59 -13.59
CA TRP A 337 5.87 -16.18 -12.75
C TRP A 337 6.35 -17.42 -12.01
N ARG A 338 7.19 -18.27 -12.63
CA ARG A 338 7.84 -19.38 -11.92
C ARG A 338 8.72 -18.88 -10.78
N ASN A 339 9.52 -17.83 -11.00
CA ASN A 339 10.38 -17.26 -9.97
C ASN A 339 9.55 -16.60 -8.86
N THR A 340 8.46 -15.93 -9.21
CA THR A 340 7.50 -15.33 -8.27
C THR A 340 6.86 -16.40 -7.40
N GLN A 341 6.34 -17.48 -7.99
CA GLN A 341 5.75 -18.59 -7.25
C GLN A 341 6.75 -19.26 -6.32
N ARG A 342 8.01 -19.41 -6.76
CA ARG A 342 9.09 -19.96 -5.92
C ARG A 342 9.40 -19.04 -4.73
N GLU A 343 9.49 -17.73 -4.95
CA GLU A 343 9.73 -16.77 -3.87
C GLU A 343 8.56 -16.77 -2.87
N LEU A 344 7.31 -16.77 -3.35
CA LEU A 344 6.12 -16.87 -2.52
C LEU A 344 6.11 -18.15 -1.70
N THR A 345 6.42 -19.29 -2.31
CA THR A 345 6.50 -20.59 -1.61
C THR A 345 7.52 -20.54 -0.48
N ASN A 346 8.68 -19.90 -0.67
CA ASN A 346 9.67 -19.75 0.39
C ASN A 346 9.14 -18.92 1.57
N VAL A 347 8.35 -17.87 1.31
CA VAL A 347 7.70 -17.08 2.37
C VAL A 347 6.68 -17.93 3.11
N LEU A 348 5.82 -18.66 2.39
CA LEU A 348 4.77 -19.50 2.94
C LEU A 348 5.30 -20.62 3.85
N LEU A 349 6.47 -21.20 3.53
CA LEU A 349 7.09 -22.24 4.35
C LEU A 349 7.39 -21.79 5.79
N ASN A 350 7.57 -20.48 6.00
CA ASN A 350 7.87 -19.89 7.30
C ASN A 350 6.61 -19.43 8.07
N MET A 351 5.42 -19.54 7.47
CA MET A 351 4.15 -19.14 8.09
C MET A 351 3.45 -20.34 8.74
N LYS A 352 4.00 -20.80 9.87
CA LYS A 352 3.44 -21.89 10.70
C LYS A 352 3.43 -21.49 12.17
N GLY A 353 2.33 -21.78 12.88
CA GLY A 353 2.11 -21.26 14.22
C GLY A 353 0.68 -20.79 14.47
N GLU A 354 0.42 -20.38 15.72
CA GLU A 354 -0.91 -19.90 16.15
C GLU A 354 -1.26 -18.61 15.40
N THR A 355 -2.54 -18.40 15.09
CA THR A 355 -3.00 -17.19 14.40
C THR A 355 -2.66 -15.91 15.13
N ASP A 356 -2.51 -15.97 16.46
CA ASP A 356 -2.09 -14.83 17.27
C ASP A 356 -0.59 -14.52 17.15
N ASP A 357 0.22 -15.51 16.75
CA ASP A 357 1.67 -15.40 16.52
C ASP A 357 2.01 -15.15 15.03
N ILE A 358 1.13 -15.55 14.12
CA ILE A 358 1.26 -15.28 12.68
C ILE A 358 0.44 -14.05 12.32
N ARG A 359 1.12 -13.00 11.88
CA ARG A 359 0.45 -11.89 11.24
C ARG A 359 -0.13 -12.31 9.89
N VAL A 360 -1.44 -12.57 9.86
CA VAL A 360 -2.18 -12.91 8.64
C VAL A 360 -2.11 -11.75 7.65
N GLU A 361 -1.79 -12.06 6.40
CA GLU A 361 -1.71 -11.13 5.29
C GLU A 361 -2.63 -11.57 4.15
N PRO A 362 -3.15 -10.66 3.31
CA PRO A 362 -3.88 -11.05 2.11
C PRO A 362 -2.98 -11.82 1.13
N PRO A 363 -3.38 -13.02 0.67
CA PRO A 363 -2.72 -13.76 -0.40
C PRO A 363 -2.26 -12.90 -1.59
N PHE A 364 -3.09 -11.98 -2.08
CA PHE A 364 -2.71 -11.05 -3.14
C PHE A 364 -1.50 -10.18 -2.77
N ILE A 365 -1.50 -9.59 -1.57
CA ILE A 365 -0.41 -8.73 -1.10
C ILE A 365 0.88 -9.55 -0.90
N MET A 366 0.77 -10.79 -0.45
CA MET A 366 1.91 -11.71 -0.35
C MET A 366 2.50 -12.03 -1.73
N GLY A 367 1.64 -12.36 -2.71
CA GLY A 367 2.04 -12.57 -4.09
C GLY A 367 2.69 -11.33 -4.70
N LEU A 368 2.11 -10.15 -4.49
CA LEU A 368 2.64 -8.87 -4.96
C LEU A 368 4.04 -8.60 -4.40
N LYS A 369 4.26 -8.83 -3.10
CA LYS A 369 5.61 -8.70 -2.50
C LYS A 369 6.61 -9.66 -3.13
N ALA A 370 6.21 -10.91 -3.38
CA ALA A 370 7.07 -11.88 -4.06
C ALA A 370 7.43 -11.43 -5.48
N LEU A 371 6.46 -10.92 -6.24
CA LEU A 371 6.66 -10.37 -7.58
C LEU A 371 7.62 -9.18 -7.55
N LEU A 372 7.36 -8.20 -6.69
CA LEU A 372 8.21 -7.02 -6.54
C LEU A 372 9.65 -7.38 -6.19
N HIS A 373 9.85 -8.39 -5.34
CA HIS A 373 11.20 -8.85 -4.98
C HIS A 373 11.92 -9.53 -6.15
N VAL A 374 11.21 -10.32 -6.96
CA VAL A 374 11.78 -10.92 -8.18
C VAL A 374 12.16 -9.84 -9.19
N LEU A 375 11.26 -8.89 -9.46
CA LEU A 375 11.53 -7.77 -10.36
C LEU A 375 12.67 -6.89 -9.83
N ALA A 376 12.75 -6.67 -8.52
CA ALA A 376 13.83 -5.89 -7.91
C ALA A 376 15.20 -6.59 -8.02
N LYS A 377 15.24 -7.93 -7.92
CA LYS A 377 16.47 -8.71 -8.18
C LYS A 377 16.91 -8.57 -9.63
N GLU A 378 15.97 -8.70 -10.57
CA GLU A 378 16.23 -8.51 -12.01
C GLU A 378 16.78 -7.10 -12.30
N TRP A 379 16.12 -6.06 -11.78
CA TRP A 379 16.56 -4.67 -11.88
C TRP A 379 17.94 -4.41 -11.24
N ALA A 380 18.25 -5.10 -10.14
CA ALA A 380 19.56 -5.03 -9.49
C ALA A 380 20.65 -5.87 -10.20
N GLY A 381 20.29 -6.68 -11.20
CA GLY A 381 21.18 -7.59 -11.90
C GLY A 381 21.64 -8.79 -11.06
N LYS A 382 20.75 -9.31 -10.19
CA LYS A 382 21.03 -10.39 -9.23
C LYS A 382 20.31 -11.70 -9.51
#